data_AF-A0A962MG88-F1
#
_entry.id   AF-A0A962MG88-F1
#
_cell.length_a   1.000
_cell.length_b   1.000
_cell.length_c   1.000
_cell.angle_alpha   90.00
_cell.angle_beta   90.00
_cell.angle_gamma   90.00
#
_symmetry.space_group_name_H-M   'P 1'
#
loop_
_entity.id
_entity.type
_entity.pdbx_description
1 polymer ?
#
loop_
_entity_poly.entity_id
_entity_poly.type
_entity_poly.pdbx_seq_one_letter_code
_entity_poly.pdbx_strand_id
1 'polypeptide(L)'
;MGQSLEPGLVQGRVFQDAWNLVFFALFGAIIGIRYVWYNSRLGYWLNLVVVSAGDIGFIVTLLVPGIVPIVPGGLGPLLWLIAAGLSTVAILQGSQRISSEETA
;
A
#
# COMPACT_ATOMS: atom_id res chain seq x y z
N MET A 1 3.39 -22.20 -5.92
CA MET A 1 4.00 -21.43 -7.02
C MET A 1 5.52 -21.37 -6.91
N GLY A 2 6.13 -20.80 -5.85
CA GLY A 2 7.60 -20.77 -5.74
C GLY A 2 8.25 -22.15 -5.50
N GLN A 3 7.66 -22.99 -4.67
CA GLN A 3 8.19 -24.32 -4.33
C GLN A 3 8.17 -25.33 -5.48
N SER A 4 7.36 -25.09 -6.52
CA SER A 4 7.26 -25.96 -7.70
C SER A 4 8.28 -25.60 -8.80
N LEU A 5 9.06 -24.53 -8.62
CA LEU A 5 10.13 -24.15 -9.53
C LEU A 5 11.39 -24.98 -9.26
N GLU A 6 12.15 -25.25 -10.31
CA GLU A 6 13.47 -25.86 -10.17
C GLU A 6 14.38 -24.95 -9.32
N PRO A 7 15.12 -25.51 -8.34
CA PRO A 7 16.05 -24.74 -7.53
C PRO A 7 17.07 -23.99 -8.39
N GLY A 8 17.10 -22.67 -8.24
CA GLY A 8 17.97 -21.80 -9.02
C GLY A 8 17.65 -20.32 -8.85
N LEU A 9 18.27 -19.48 -9.67
CA LEU A 9 18.15 -18.01 -9.57
C LEU A 9 16.70 -17.53 -9.69
N VAL A 10 15.91 -18.14 -10.58
CA VAL A 10 14.48 -17.78 -10.78
C VAL A 10 13.67 -18.03 -9.51
N GLN A 11 13.80 -19.23 -8.92
CA GLN A 11 13.15 -19.56 -7.66
C GLN A 11 13.61 -18.63 -6.53
N GLY A 12 14.91 -18.33 -6.46
CA GLY A 12 15.48 -17.40 -5.48
C GLY A 12 14.87 -16.00 -5.57
N ARG A 13 14.69 -15.46 -6.79
CA ARG A 13 14.04 -14.16 -7.00
C ARG A 13 12.59 -14.15 -6.56
N VAL A 14 11.83 -15.21 -6.87
CA VAL A 14 10.43 -15.33 -6.42
C VAL A 14 10.33 -15.30 -4.89
N PHE A 15 11.23 -15.98 -4.19
CA PHE A 15 11.25 -15.93 -2.72
C PHE A 15 11.72 -14.58 -2.17
N GLN A 16 12.70 -13.94 -2.82
CA GLN A 16 13.15 -12.60 -2.45
C GLN A 16 12.04 -11.56 -2.63
N ASP A 17 11.28 -11.65 -3.72
CA ASP A 17 10.13 -10.79 -3.98
C ASP A 17 9.03 -11.02 -2.92
N ALA A 18 8.71 -12.28 -2.61
CA ALA A 18 7.77 -12.60 -1.54
C ALA A 18 8.20 -12.04 -0.19
N TRP A 19 9.49 -12.15 0.14
CA TRP A 19 10.06 -11.56 1.36
C TRP A 19 9.88 -10.04 1.36
N ASN A 20 10.28 -9.35 0.29
CA ASN A 20 10.14 -7.90 0.19
C ASN A 20 8.69 -7.45 0.31
N LEU A 21 7.76 -8.16 -0.33
CA LEU A 21 6.32 -7.87 -0.24
C LEU A 21 5.80 -7.98 1.20
N VAL A 22 6.26 -8.97 1.97
CA VAL A 22 5.92 -9.07 3.40
C VAL A 22 6.40 -7.84 4.17
N PHE A 23 7.63 -7.38 3.94
CA PHE A 23 8.15 -6.19 4.63
C PHE A 23 7.45 -4.89 4.20
N PHE A 24 7.09 -4.75 2.93
CA PHE A 24 6.25 -3.63 2.48
C PHE A 24 4.88 -3.64 3.16
N ALA A 25 4.24 -4.81 3.26
CA ALA A 25 2.95 -4.96 3.93
C ALA A 25 3.05 -4.63 5.43
N LEU A 26 4.10 -5.12 6.11
CA LEU A 26 4.35 -4.83 7.52
C LEU A 26 4.62 -3.34 7.75
N PHE A 27 5.42 -2.71 6.90
CA PHE A 27 5.67 -1.27 6.96
C PHE A 27 4.35 -0.49 6.84
N GLY A 28 3.55 -0.78 5.81
CA GLY A 28 2.25 -0.13 5.59
C GLY A 28 1.31 -0.33 6.79
N ALA A 29 1.25 -1.53 7.36
CA ALA A 29 0.42 -1.83 8.52
C ALA A 29 0.88 -1.05 9.77
N ILE A 30 2.18 -1.08 10.09
CA ILE A 30 2.74 -0.41 11.26
C ILE A 30 2.54 1.11 11.16
N ILE A 31 2.88 1.72 10.02
CA ILE A 31 2.69 3.15 9.81
C ILE A 31 1.20 3.53 9.83
N GLY A 32 0.36 2.67 9.22
CA GLY A 32 -1.09 2.83 9.25
C GLY A 32 -1.63 2.92 10.67
N ILE A 33 -1.39 1.89 11.47
CA ILE A 33 -1.85 1.82 12.86
C ILE A 33 -1.25 2.94 13.71
N ARG A 34 0.06 3.20 13.59
CA ARG A 34 0.75 4.09 14.52
C ARG A 34 0.62 5.57 14.21
N TYR A 35 0.41 5.93 12.94
CA TYR A 35 0.46 7.32 12.50
C TYR A 35 -0.75 7.75 11.67
N VAL A 36 -1.26 6.90 10.78
CA VAL A 36 -2.46 7.26 9.98
C VAL A 36 -3.69 7.37 10.89
N TRP A 37 -3.84 6.49 11.88
CA TRP A 37 -4.94 6.55 12.85
C TRP A 37 -4.94 7.81 13.72
N TYR A 38 -3.77 8.42 13.92
CA TYR A 38 -3.62 9.66 14.67
C TYR A 38 -3.59 10.89 13.74
N ASN A 39 -3.99 10.71 12.48
CA ASN A 39 -4.04 11.75 11.46
C ASN A 39 -2.70 12.50 11.27
N SER A 40 -1.58 11.78 11.42
CA SER A 40 -0.25 12.35 11.25
C SER A 40 0.07 12.55 9.78
N ARG A 41 0.43 13.79 9.40
CA ARG A 41 0.86 14.14 8.03
C ARG A 41 2.06 13.31 7.55
N LEU A 42 3.02 13.04 8.44
CA LEU A 42 4.18 12.21 8.10
C LEU A 42 3.75 10.77 7.82
N GLY A 43 2.89 10.21 8.69
CA GLY A 43 2.34 8.86 8.51
C GLY A 43 1.56 8.71 7.22
N TYR A 44 0.74 9.71 6.90
CA TYR A 44 0.00 9.77 5.65
C TYR A 44 0.92 9.68 4.44
N TRP A 45 1.93 10.56 4.34
CA TRP A 45 2.85 10.55 3.19
C TRP A 45 3.69 9.30 3.10
N LEU A 46 4.20 8.79 4.24
CA LEU A 46 4.97 7.54 4.26
C LEU A 46 4.12 6.35 3.78
N ASN A 47 2.89 6.23 4.28
CA ASN A 47 2.00 5.14 3.91
C ASN A 47 1.58 5.27 2.44
N LEU A 48 1.16 6.48 2.03
CA LEU A 48 0.73 6.75 0.66
C LEU A 48 1.84 6.44 -0.35
N VAL A 49 3.06 6.95 -0.17
CA VAL A 49 4.14 6.73 -1.14
C VAL A 49 4.55 5.26 -1.19
N VAL A 50 4.82 4.63 -0.04
CA VAL A 50 5.38 3.28 0.00
C VAL A 50 4.37 2.22 -0.45
N VAL A 51 3.12 2.31 0.01
CA VAL A 51 2.08 1.34 -0.38
C VAL A 51 1.70 1.55 -1.84
N SER A 52 1.55 2.81 -2.29
CA SER A 52 1.24 3.07 -3.71
C SER A 52 2.34 2.59 -4.65
N ALA A 53 3.62 2.64 -4.27
CA ALA A 53 4.69 2.09 -5.09
C ALA A 53 4.53 0.57 -5.32
N GLY A 54 4.13 -0.18 -4.28
CA GLY A 54 3.82 -1.60 -4.36
C GLY A 54 2.60 -1.88 -5.24
N ASP A 55 1.48 -1.21 -4.99
CA ASP A 55 0.23 -1.41 -5.73
C ASP A 55 0.35 -0.99 -7.21
N ILE A 56 0.96 0.16 -7.50
CA ILE A 56 1.18 0.62 -8.89
C ILE A 56 2.10 -0.36 -9.62
N GLY A 57 3.19 -0.80 -8.99
CA GLY A 57 4.09 -1.79 -9.55
C GLY A 57 3.35 -3.08 -9.90
N PHE A 58 2.54 -3.60 -8.96
CA PHE A 58 1.71 -4.78 -9.19
C PHE A 58 0.71 -4.58 -10.33
N ILE A 59 0.00 -3.45 -10.37
CA ILE A 59 -0.98 -3.16 -11.42
C ILE A 59 -0.31 -3.15 -12.79
N VAL A 60 0.77 -2.39 -12.95
CA VAL A 60 1.43 -2.19 -14.25
C VAL A 60 2.13 -3.46 -14.73
N THR A 61 2.73 -4.25 -13.82
CA THR A 61 3.56 -5.40 -14.20
C THR A 61 2.81 -6.72 -14.23
N LEU A 62 1.71 -6.86 -13.49
CA LEU A 62 0.99 -8.14 -13.34
C LEU A 62 -0.47 -8.04 -13.78
N LEU A 63 -1.21 -7.04 -13.32
CA LEU A 63 -2.65 -6.96 -13.54
C LEU A 63 -3.01 -6.47 -14.96
N VAL A 64 -2.41 -5.36 -15.41
CA VAL A 64 -2.64 -4.77 -16.74
C VAL A 64 -2.21 -5.74 -17.86
N PRO A 65 -1.05 -6.44 -17.76
CA PRO A 65 -0.68 -7.44 -18.76
C PRO A 65 -1.54 -8.72 -18.72
N GLY A 66 -2.43 -8.88 -17.74
CA GLY A 66 -3.28 -10.07 -17.61
C GLY A 66 -2.55 -11.32 -17.12
N ILE A 67 -1.38 -11.17 -16.47
CA ILE A 67 -0.62 -12.30 -15.88
C ILE A 67 -1.38 -12.88 -14.68
N VAL A 68 -2.10 -12.04 -13.94
CA VAL A 68 -2.99 -12.45 -12.86
C VAL A 68 -4.45 -12.19 -13.24
N PRO A 69 -5.38 -13.07 -12.84
CA PRO A 69 -6.80 -12.85 -13.08
C PRO A 69 -7.30 -11.63 -12.29
N ILE A 70 -8.21 -10.84 -12.90
CA ILE A 70 -8.78 -9.62 -12.30
C ILE A 70 -9.41 -9.92 -10.93
N VAL A 71 -10.07 -11.07 -10.80
CA VAL A 71 -10.53 -11.57 -9.50
C VAL A 71 -9.79 -12.88 -9.24
N PRO A 72 -9.03 -13.01 -8.15
CA PRO A 72 -8.94 -12.09 -7.00
C PRO A 72 -7.90 -10.95 -7.11
N GLY A 73 -7.12 -10.85 -8.20
CA GLY A 73 -5.94 -9.98 -8.27
C GLY A 73 -6.19 -8.48 -8.06
N GLY A 74 -7.37 -7.97 -8.41
CA GLY A 74 -7.76 -6.58 -8.25
C GLY A 74 -8.17 -6.18 -6.83
N LEU A 75 -8.34 -7.13 -5.91
CA LEU A 75 -8.77 -6.83 -4.53
C LEU A 75 -7.75 -5.99 -3.77
N GLY A 76 -6.45 -6.25 -3.94
CA GLY A 76 -5.37 -5.45 -3.34
C GLY A 76 -5.45 -3.98 -3.74
N PRO A 77 -5.34 -3.67 -5.05
CA PRO A 77 -5.50 -2.31 -5.57
C PRO A 77 -6.79 -1.61 -5.16
N LEU A 78 -7.92 -2.33 -5.11
CA LEU A 78 -9.18 -1.77 -4.67
C LEU A 78 -9.13 -1.34 -3.19
N LEU A 79 -8.62 -2.20 -2.32
CA LEU A 79 -8.47 -1.88 -0.89
C LEU A 79 -7.48 -0.75 -0.66
N TRP A 80 -6.39 -0.70 -1.44
CA TRP A 80 -5.44 0.39 -1.44
C TRP A 80 -6.11 1.73 -1.80
N LEU A 81 -6.89 1.79 -2.88
CA LEU A 81 -7.59 3.02 -3.28
C LEU A 81 -8.57 3.50 -2.19
N ILE A 82 -9.31 2.58 -1.57
CA ILE A 82 -10.22 2.91 -0.46
C ILE A 82 -9.42 3.47 0.72
N ALA A 83 -8.34 2.80 1.13
CA ALA A 83 -7.51 3.23 2.25
C ALA A 83 -6.86 4.59 1.99
N ALA A 84 -6.32 4.82 0.78
CA ALA A 84 -5.73 6.09 0.37
C ALA A 84 -6.76 7.23 0.35
N GLY A 85 -7.97 6.95 -0.17
CA GLY A 85 -9.09 7.90 -0.18
C GLY A 85 -9.51 8.31 1.23
N LEU A 86 -9.78 7.34 2.10
CA LEU A 86 -10.17 7.59 3.49
C LEU A 86 -9.09 8.35 4.26
N SER A 87 -7.82 7.97 4.10
CA SER A 87 -6.69 8.64 4.75
C SER A 87 -6.52 10.08 4.26
N THR A 88 -6.75 10.33 2.98
CA THR A 88 -6.70 11.69 2.39
C THR A 88 -7.82 12.57 2.95
N VAL A 89 -9.04 12.04 3.00
CA VAL A 89 -10.20 12.75 3.58
C VAL A 89 -9.96 13.08 5.05
N ALA A 90 -9.43 12.14 5.84
CA ALA A 90 -9.13 12.34 7.25
C ALA A 90 -8.12 13.49 7.47
N ILE A 91 -7.05 13.54 6.68
CA ILE A 91 -6.04 14.60 6.77
C ILE A 91 -6.63 15.97 6.39
N LEU A 92 -7.46 16.02 5.35
CA LEU A 92 -8.10 17.26 4.91
C LEU A 92 -9.05 17.81 5.97
N GLN A 93 -9.89 16.95 6.57
CA GLN A 93 -10.81 17.36 7.65
C GLN A 93 -10.06 17.83 8.91
N GLY A 94 -8.99 17.14 9.29
CA GLY A 94 -8.15 17.55 10.42
C GLY A 94 -7.52 18.93 10.22
N SER A 95 -7.12 19.26 9.00
CA SER A 95 -6.56 20.58 8.68
C SER A 95 -7.60 21.70 8.75
N GLN A 96 -8.86 21.45 8.38
CA GLN A 96 -9.93 22.44 8.44
C GLN A 96 -10.30 22.80 9.89
N ARG A 97 -10.34 21.80 10.78
CA ARG A 97 -10.67 22.01 12.20
C ARG A 97 -9.69 22.95 12.90
N ILE A 98 -8.39 22.79 12.64
CA ILE A 98 -7.35 23.66 13.22
C ILE A 98 -7.55 25.11 12.75
N SER A 99 -7.83 25.32 11.45
CA SER A 99 -8.05 26.66 10.90
C SER A 99 -9.28 27.36 11.49
N SER A 100 -10.35 26.62 11.78
CA SER A 100 -11.55 27.21 12.40
C SER A 100 -11.33 27.63 13.85
N GLU A 101 -10.49 26.91 14.60
CA GLU A 101 -10.15 27.22 15.99
C GLU A 101 -9.23 28.45 16.11
N GLU A 102 -8.40 28.74 15.10
CA GLU A 102 -7.50 29.91 15.08
C GLU A 102 -8.22 31.22 14.69
N THR A 103 -9.38 31.13 14.04
CA THR A 103 -10.19 32.29 13.61
C THR A 103 -11.33 32.66 14.56
N ALA A 104 -11.55 31.89 15.63
CA ALA A 104 -12.61 32.08 16.63
C ALA A 104 -12.08 32.79 17.89
#